data_AF-A0A8S3KCH9-F1
#
_entry.id   AF-A0A8S3KCH9-F1
#
_cell.length_a   1.000
_cell.length_b   1.000
_cell.length_c   1.000
_cell.angle_alpha   90.00
_cell.angle_beta   90.00
_cell.angle_gamma   90.00
#
_symmetry.space_group_name_H-M   'P 1'
#
loop_
_entity.id
_entity.type
_entity.pdbx_description
1 polymer ?
#
loop_
_entity_poly.entity_id
_entity_poly.type
_entity_poly.pdbx_seq_one_letter_code
_entity_poly.pdbx_strand_id
1 'polypeptide(L)'
;KFVVDLADTVSPTDIEEGMRVGVDRNKYQIHLPLPPKIDPSVTMMQVEEKPDVTYSDVGGCKEQIEKLREVVELPLLHPEKFVNLGIEPPKGVLLYGPPGTGKTLCARAVA
;
A
#
# COMPACT_ATOMS: atom_id res chain seq x y z
N LYS A 1 -27.97 12.00 18.37
CA LYS A 1 -26.63 12.53 18.67
C LYS A 1 -26.52 12.60 20.18
N PHE A 2 -25.51 11.97 20.77
CA PHE A 2 -25.30 11.93 22.22
C PHE A 2 -23.99 12.64 22.52
N VAL A 3 -23.94 13.35 23.65
CA VAL A 3 -22.68 13.81 24.24
C VAL A 3 -22.20 12.68 25.13
N VAL A 4 -20.96 12.25 24.93
CA VAL A 4 -20.38 11.06 25.55
C VAL A 4 -19.08 11.44 26.25
N ASP A 5 -18.83 10.82 27.39
CA ASP A 5 -17.58 11.01 28.13
C ASP A 5 -16.52 9.99 27.69
N LEU A 6 -15.27 10.34 27.96
CA LEU A 6 -14.12 9.46 27.74
C LEU A 6 -14.02 8.48 28.92
N ALA A 7 -13.76 7.20 28.64
CA ALA A 7 -13.36 6.27 29.70
C ALA A 7 -11.92 6.54 30.13
N ASP A 8 -11.58 6.22 31.38
CA ASP A 8 -10.23 6.41 31.95
C ASP A 8 -9.13 5.64 31.18
N THR A 9 -9.52 4.70 30.32
CA THR A 9 -8.63 3.87 29.50
C THR A 9 -8.21 4.52 28.19
N VAL A 10 -8.79 5.65 27.78
CA VAL A 10 -8.50 6.31 26.49
C VAL A 10 -8.09 7.76 26.70
N SER A 11 -6.98 8.17 26.09
CA SER A 11 -6.51 9.56 26.15
C SER A 11 -7.23 10.44 25.13
N PRO A 12 -7.47 11.73 25.42
CA PRO A 12 -8.07 12.66 24.45
C PRO A 12 -7.25 12.85 23.16
N THR A 13 -5.95 12.51 23.19
CA THR A 13 -5.05 12.59 22.04
C THR A 13 -5.27 11.48 21.01
N ASP A 14 -5.87 10.38 21.42
CA ASP A 14 -5.99 9.17 20.59
C ASP A 14 -7.33 9.13 19.83
N ILE A 15 -8.15 10.18 19.99
CA ILE A 15 -9.47 10.30 19.38
C ILE A 15 -9.49 11.50 18.46
N GLU A 16 -9.70 11.21 17.18
CA GLU A 16 -9.87 12.23 16.14
C GLU A 16 -11.34 12.33 15.73
N GLU A 17 -11.74 13.51 15.25
CA GLU A 17 -13.07 13.72 14.71
C GLU A 17 -13.31 12.83 13.47
N GLY A 18 -14.41 12.07 13.48
CA GLY A 18 -14.75 11.14 12.40
C GLY A 18 -14.20 9.72 12.58
N MET A 19 -13.40 9.48 13.62
CA MET A 19 -12.97 8.14 13.98
C MET A 19 -14.15 7.29 14.49
N ARG A 20 -14.13 5.99 14.17
CA ARG A 20 -15.08 5.04 14.75
C ARG A 20 -14.64 4.72 16.16
N VAL A 21 -15.55 4.78 17.12
CA VAL A 21 -15.25 4.48 18.52
C VAL A 21 -16.25 3.45 19.06
N GLY A 22 -15.74 2.51 19.85
CA GLY A 22 -16.55 1.61 20.65
C GLY A 22 -17.10 2.35 21.85
N VAL A 23 -18.43 2.43 21.95
CA VAL A 23 -19.14 3.09 23.04
C VAL A 23 -19.90 2.04 23.86
N ASP A 24 -19.82 2.13 25.19
CA ASP A 24 -20.62 1.26 26.07
C ASP A 24 -22.12 1.60 25.96
N ARG A 25 -22.97 0.58 25.98
CA ARG A 25 -24.42 0.74 25.76
C ARG A 25 -25.15 1.37 26.95
N ASN A 26 -24.59 1.26 28.16
CA ASN A 26 -25.26 1.72 29.38
C ASN A 26 -24.81 3.13 29.78
N LYS A 27 -23.50 3.38 29.80
CA LYS A 27 -22.93 4.66 30.23
C LYS A 27 -22.57 5.62 29.09
N TYR A 28 -22.67 5.17 27.84
CA TYR A 28 -22.26 5.94 26.67
C TYR A 28 -20.85 6.54 26.82
N GLN A 29 -19.89 5.73 27.29
CA GLN A 29 -18.48 6.13 27.41
C GLN A 29 -17.65 5.53 26.27
N ILE A 30 -16.69 6.30 25.75
CA ILE A 30 -15.77 5.84 24.69
C ILE A 30 -14.69 4.95 25.31
N HIS A 31 -14.64 3.69 24.90
CA HIS A 31 -13.71 2.68 25.44
C HIS A 31 -12.54 2.33 24.52
N LEU A 32 -12.75 2.35 23.19
CA LEU A 32 -11.71 1.92 22.25
C LEU A 32 -11.89 2.63 20.89
N PRO A 33 -10.82 3.22 20.33
CA PRO A 33 -10.83 3.59 18.92
C PRO A 33 -10.87 2.34 18.03
N LEU A 34 -11.74 2.36 17.02
CA LEU A 34 -11.87 1.30 16.03
C LEU A 34 -11.20 1.75 14.72
N PRO A 35 -10.59 0.82 13.98
CA PRO A 35 -10.03 1.13 12.69
C PRO A 35 -11.08 1.71 11.74
N PRO A 36 -10.66 2.57 10.79
CA PRO A 36 -11.56 3.17 9.83
C PRO A 36 -12.27 2.08 9.00
N LYS A 37 -13.45 2.43 8.47
CA LYS A 37 -14.15 1.51 7.56
C LYS A 37 -13.31 1.38 6.29
N ILE A 38 -12.76 0.21 6.06
CA ILE A 38 -12.19 -0.14 4.77
C ILE A 38 -13.31 -0.82 3.99
N ASP A 39 -13.61 -0.33 2.79
CA ASP A 39 -14.62 -0.95 1.95
C ASP A 39 -14.11 -2.33 1.48
N PRO A 40 -14.87 -3.41 1.72
CA PRO A 40 -14.42 -4.76 1.42
C PRO A 40 -14.10 -4.97 -0.06
N SER A 41 -14.74 -4.19 -0.95
CA SER A 41 -14.46 -4.18 -2.39
C SER A 41 -13.04 -3.72 -2.75
N VAL A 42 -12.43 -2.84 -1.95
CA VAL A 42 -11.08 -2.32 -2.20
C VAL A 42 -10.03 -3.27 -1.64
N THR A 43 -10.25 -3.81 -0.43
CA THR A 43 -9.37 -4.83 0.17
C THR A 43 -9.34 -6.12 -0.63
N MET A 44 -10.45 -6.53 -1.26
CA MET A 44 -10.45 -7.72 -2.15
C MET A 44 -9.62 -7.53 -3.44
N MET A 45 -9.28 -6.30 -3.82
CA MET A 45 -8.40 -6.03 -4.97
C MET A 45 -6.92 -6.00 -4.60
N GLN A 46 -6.59 -6.03 -3.31
CA GLN A 46 -5.20 -6.15 -2.87
C GLN A 46 -4.75 -7.60 -3.09
N VAL A 47 -3.69 -7.75 -3.87
CA VAL A 47 -3.07 -9.06 -4.12
C VAL A 47 -2.27 -9.44 -2.88
N GLU A 48 -2.79 -10.37 -2.07
CA GLU A 48 -2.08 -10.90 -0.89
C GLU A 48 -1.06 -11.98 -1.26
N GLU A 49 -1.25 -12.69 -2.38
CA GLU A 49 -0.37 -13.78 -2.81
C GLU A 49 0.66 -13.31 -3.83
N LYS A 50 1.94 -13.53 -3.51
CA LYS A 50 3.03 -13.35 -4.47
C LYS A 50 2.84 -14.31 -5.64
N PRO A 51 2.76 -13.84 -6.90
CA PRO A 51 2.71 -14.72 -8.05
C PRO A 51 4.02 -15.53 -8.19
N ASP A 52 3.91 -16.79 -8.62
CA ASP A 52 5.06 -17.69 -8.83
C ASP A 52 5.91 -17.36 -10.08
N VAL A 53 5.72 -16.19 -10.70
CA VAL A 53 6.38 -15.83 -11.96
C VAL A 53 7.74 -15.19 -11.66
N THR A 54 8.79 -15.73 -12.25
CA THR A 54 10.15 -15.18 -12.08
C THR A 54 10.54 -14.31 -13.28
N TYR A 55 11.52 -13.42 -13.08
CA TYR A 55 12.10 -12.63 -14.19
C TYR A 55 12.72 -13.50 -15.29
N SER A 56 13.10 -14.74 -14.98
CA SER A 56 13.61 -15.70 -15.95
C SER A 56 12.56 -16.18 -16.95
N ASP A 57 11.27 -16.07 -16.60
CA ASP A 57 10.16 -16.46 -17.46
C ASP A 57 9.85 -15.40 -18.54
N VAL A 58 10.41 -14.19 -18.41
CA VAL A 58 10.24 -13.11 -19.39
C VAL A 58 11.34 -13.17 -20.46
N GLY A 59 11.02 -13.79 -21.59
CA GLY A 59 11.95 -13.92 -22.72
C GLY A 59 12.18 -12.61 -23.48
N GLY A 60 13.44 -12.33 -23.86
CA GLY A 60 13.80 -11.30 -24.85
C GLY A 60 13.73 -9.83 -24.39
N CYS A 61 13.20 -9.55 -23.20
CA CYS A 61 13.01 -8.19 -22.68
C CYS A 61 13.91 -7.82 -21.48
N LYS A 62 15.17 -8.30 -21.48
CA LYS A 62 16.08 -8.14 -20.33
C LYS A 62 16.37 -6.67 -20.00
N GLU A 63 16.65 -5.84 -21.01
CA GLU A 63 16.94 -4.41 -20.80
C GLU A 63 15.75 -3.65 -20.21
N GLN A 64 14.53 -3.99 -20.65
CA GLN A 64 13.30 -3.34 -20.16
C GLN A 64 13.01 -3.75 -18.72
N ILE A 65 13.24 -5.03 -18.37
CA ILE A 65 13.10 -5.53 -17.00
C ILE A 65 14.13 -4.86 -16.09
N GLU A 66 15.39 -4.74 -16.52
CA GLU A 66 16.45 -4.12 -15.73
C GLU A 66 16.13 -2.67 -15.39
N LYS A 67 15.68 -1.87 -16.38
CA LYS A 67 15.20 -0.50 -16.14
C LYS A 67 14.02 -0.45 -15.16
N LEU A 68 13.11 -1.41 -15.25
CA LEU A 68 11.95 -1.46 -14.36
C LEU A 68 12.38 -1.81 -12.93
N ARG A 69 13.35 -2.72 -12.75
CA ARG A 69 13.94 -3.04 -11.46
C ARG A 69 14.69 -1.84 -10.87
N GLU A 70 15.43 -1.08 -11.67
CA GLU A 70 16.07 0.15 -11.21
C GLU A 70 15.05 1.18 -10.73
N VAL A 71 13.90 1.28 -11.38
CA VAL A 71 12.85 2.23 -11.00
C VAL A 71 12.05 1.77 -9.78
N VAL A 72 11.80 0.47 -9.63
CA VAL A 72 10.93 -0.07 -8.56
C VAL A 72 11.74 -0.60 -7.38
N GLU A 73 12.72 -1.48 -7.61
CA GLU A 73 13.50 -2.13 -6.56
C GLU A 73 14.55 -1.18 -5.95
N LEU A 74 15.26 -0.40 -6.76
CA LEU A 74 16.35 0.47 -6.27
C LEU A 74 15.91 1.49 -5.20
N PRO A 75 14.79 2.23 -5.36
CA PRO A 75 14.35 3.18 -4.34
C PRO A 75 13.80 2.50 -3.08
N LEU A 76 13.26 1.28 -3.20
CA LEU A 76 12.78 0.50 -2.06
C LEU A 76 13.92 -0.13 -1.25
N LEU A 77 14.97 -0.61 -1.92
CA LEU A 77 16.13 -1.24 -1.28
C LEU A 77 17.16 -0.23 -0.75
N HIS A 78 17.37 0.88 -1.48
CA HIS A 78 18.44 1.85 -1.20
C HIS A 78 17.96 3.31 -1.30
N PRO A 79 17.04 3.75 -0.43
CA PRO A 79 16.56 5.13 -0.41
C PRO A 79 17.70 6.15 -0.16
N GLU A 80 18.77 5.75 0.55
CA GLU A 80 19.91 6.62 0.85
C GLU A 80 20.62 7.13 -0.41
N LYS A 81 20.64 6.34 -1.50
CA LYS A 81 21.28 6.75 -2.76
C LYS A 81 20.53 7.91 -3.42
N PHE A 82 19.20 7.90 -3.35
CA PHE A 82 18.35 8.96 -3.88
C PHE A 82 18.44 10.25 -3.05
N VAL A 83 18.48 10.10 -1.72
CA VAL A 83 18.65 11.24 -0.80
C VAL A 83 20.00 11.90 -0.99
N ASN A 84 21.08 11.13 -1.11
CA ASN A 84 22.43 11.66 -1.30
C ASN A 84 22.62 12.34 -2.67
N LEU A 85 21.96 11.85 -3.73
CA LEU A 85 21.95 12.53 -5.02
C LEU A 85 21.02 13.76 -5.04
N GLY A 86 20.10 13.89 -4.07
CA GLY A 86 19.10 14.96 -4.04
C GLY A 86 18.05 14.84 -5.16
N ILE A 87 17.81 13.63 -5.68
CA ILE A 87 16.82 13.37 -6.73
C ILE A 87 15.62 12.63 -6.17
N GLU A 88 14.42 12.99 -6.64
CA GLU A 88 13.21 12.25 -6.29
C GLU A 88 13.11 10.96 -7.13
N PRO A 89 12.84 9.81 -6.51
CA PRO A 89 12.65 8.57 -7.25
C PRO A 89 11.38 8.65 -8.11
N PRO A 90 11.40 8.09 -9.33
CA PRO A 90 10.21 7.98 -10.15
C PRO A 90 9.11 7.18 -9.45
N LYS A 91 7.89 7.73 -9.39
CA LYS A 91 6.76 7.16 -8.62
C LYS A 91 5.92 6.14 -9.39
N GLY A 92 6.15 5.98 -10.69
CA GLY A 92 5.33 5.08 -11.52
C GLY A 92 5.98 4.74 -12.85
N VAL A 93 5.62 3.57 -13.36
CA VAL A 93 6.07 3.05 -14.65
C VAL A 93 4.86 2.73 -15.51
N LEU A 94 4.91 3.09 -16.79
CA LEU A 94 3.89 2.74 -17.77
C LEU A 94 4.44 1.72 -18.76
N LEU A 95 3.85 0.52 -18.77
CA LEU A 95 4.17 -0.53 -19.74
C LEU A 95 3.20 -0.44 -20.93
N TYR A 96 3.72 -0.12 -22.13
CA TYR A 96 2.90 -0.02 -23.36
C TYR A 96 3.48 -0.84 -24.52
N GLY A 97 2.65 -1.12 -25.54
CA GLY A 97 3.07 -1.79 -26.78
C GLY A 97 2.00 -2.76 -27.33
N PRO A 98 2.27 -3.46 -28.44
CA PRO A 98 1.34 -4.43 -29.02
C PRO A 98 1.01 -5.60 -28.06
N PRO A 99 -0.15 -6.26 -28.21
CA PRO A 99 -0.51 -7.42 -27.39
C PRO A 99 0.48 -8.57 -27.62
N GLY A 100 0.73 -9.38 -26.59
CA GLY A 100 1.66 -10.53 -26.66
C GLY A 100 3.13 -10.22 -26.35
N THR A 101 3.48 -8.97 -26.02
CA THR A 101 4.86 -8.54 -25.66
C THR A 101 5.19 -8.69 -24.17
N GLY A 102 4.46 -9.53 -23.42
CA GLY A 102 4.83 -9.86 -22.05
C GLY A 102 4.57 -8.79 -20.97
N LYS A 103 3.92 -7.66 -21.28
CA LYS A 103 3.64 -6.59 -20.29
C LYS A 103 3.01 -7.09 -18.98
N THR A 104 2.00 -7.95 -19.09
CA THR A 104 1.34 -8.55 -17.92
C THR A 104 2.25 -9.54 -17.18
N LEU A 105 3.12 -10.26 -17.89
CA LEU A 105 4.11 -11.15 -17.27
C LEU A 105 5.18 -10.35 -16.51
N CYS A 106 5.66 -9.24 -17.07
CA CYS A 106 6.57 -8.33 -16.37
C CYS A 106 5.93 -7.76 -15.10
N ALA A 107 4.66 -7.37 -15.16
CA ALA A 107 3.93 -6.87 -13.99
C ALA A 107 3.79 -7.94 -12.90
N ARG A 108 3.56 -9.21 -13.28
CA ARG A 108 3.49 -10.33 -12.33
C ARG A 108 4.87 -10.66 -11.73
N ALA A 109 5.95 -10.58 -12.49
CA ALA A 109 7.29 -10.85 -11.96
C ALA A 109 7.81 -9.84 -10.94
N VAL A 110 7.17 -8.66 -10.86
CA VAL A 110 7.54 -7.55 -9.95
C VAL A 110 6.67 -7.53 -8.69
N ALA A 111 5.48 -8.13 -8.75
CA ALA A 111 4.54 -8.23 -7.63
C ALA A 111 5.00 -9.27 -6.61
#